data_AF-A0A938LVD9-F1
#
_entry.id   AF-A0A938LVD9-F1
#
_cell.length_a   1.000
_cell.length_b   1.000
_cell.length_c   1.000
_cell.angle_alpha   90.00
_cell.angle_beta   90.00
_cell.angle_gamma   90.00
#
_symmetry.space_group_name_H-M   'P 1'
#
loop_
_entity.id
_entity.type
_entity.pdbx_description
1 polymer ?
#
loop_
_entity_poly.entity_id
_entity_poly.type
_entity_poly.pdbx_seq_one_letter_code
_entity_poly.pdbx_strand_id
1 'polypeptide(L)'
;MMSPHSVTPEQLVQFVLGELTGDKAGEIERHLGRCEACRQAVGRLQTLLACAGRMGSVPGEEPMSASANRAVLRATQRQGKDGLRRRIAFQAALIGRTIVSNRTMKWAVAAAVALAVILGLSLFTGDGTGRAYAQVVDQLHRAHTLTYGMITQSGVESMPTVRMDVAFSDTGRLRMSTADGYTTVLETTATGARGISLVPATKSYVVFEMANIPDDPAKDPWTAAERLRALPAQASQALGRREFDGRMLDGYEVRQDDATTTVWIDPKRGELVRAEVRFAHAPGMNVILSDFQFDVPLDEAFFSITPPADYTPVQVSADVSQVTERDFVELLRFWSKWTVDATFPPTVSGPDIARITVQMAREGKFVSPCPPGYEPDQQKDIMYRGLVFMSRLPAGTWRYAGQNVAFGDPAVPIFWYQPAGSPTYRVIYADLSVKKITAEDLPK
;
A
#
# COMPACT_ATOMS: atom_id res chain seq x y z
N MET A 1 -20.28 36.93 25.68
CA MET A 1 -21.28 36.50 24.68
C MET A 1 -20.56 36.26 23.37
N MET A 2 -20.30 34.99 23.02
CA MET A 2 -19.70 34.63 21.73
C MET A 2 -20.79 34.78 20.65
N SER A 3 -20.51 35.54 19.59
CA SER A 3 -21.42 35.61 18.45
C SER A 3 -21.63 34.22 17.85
N PRO A 4 -22.86 33.87 17.41
CA PRO A 4 -23.11 32.58 16.79
C PRO A 4 -22.20 32.40 15.56
N HIS A 5 -21.42 31.32 15.57
CA HIS A 5 -20.50 30.97 14.49
C HIS A 5 -21.33 30.40 13.33
N SER A 6 -21.72 31.26 12.39
CA SER A 6 -22.67 30.93 11.31
C SER A 6 -22.00 30.43 10.02
N VAL A 7 -20.68 30.26 10.01
CA VAL A 7 -19.91 29.86 8.82
C VAL A 7 -19.37 28.44 9.03
N THR A 8 -19.64 27.55 8.07
CA THR A 8 -19.15 26.16 8.14
C THR A 8 -17.76 26.00 7.50
N PRO A 9 -16.99 24.95 7.87
CA PRO A 9 -15.71 24.66 7.24
C PRO A 9 -15.80 24.51 5.70
N GLU A 10 -16.88 23.91 5.20
CA GLU A 10 -17.11 23.70 3.77
C GLU A 10 -17.28 25.03 3.02
N GLN A 11 -17.96 26.00 3.64
CA GLN A 11 -18.12 27.34 3.07
C GLN A 11 -16.78 28.09 2.97
N LEU A 12 -15.87 27.89 3.93
CA LEU A 12 -14.52 28.48 3.87
C LEU A 12 -13.67 27.84 2.75
N VAL A 13 -13.83 26.53 2.51
CA VAL A 13 -13.17 25.83 1.40
C VAL A 13 -13.67 26.36 0.06
N GLN A 14 -15.00 26.42 -0.14
CA GLN A 14 -15.61 26.96 -1.35
C GLN A 14 -15.22 28.43 -1.59
N PHE A 15 -15.12 29.23 -0.52
CA PHE A 15 -14.63 30.61 -0.58
C PHE A 15 -13.20 30.70 -1.09
N VAL A 16 -12.28 29.89 -0.56
CA VAL A 16 -10.86 29.87 -0.98
C VAL A 16 -10.67 29.36 -2.41
N LEU A 17 -11.54 28.44 -2.85
CA LEU A 17 -11.53 27.91 -4.22
C LEU A 17 -12.21 28.84 -5.24
N GLY A 18 -12.85 29.94 -4.79
CA GLY A 18 -13.58 30.86 -5.66
C GLY A 18 -14.89 30.28 -6.21
N GLU A 19 -15.45 29.26 -5.57
CA GLU A 19 -16.66 28.55 -6.01
C GLU A 19 -17.97 29.20 -5.50
N LEU A 20 -17.85 30.22 -4.65
CA LEU A 20 -19.01 30.95 -4.11
C LEU A 20 -19.42 32.11 -5.02
N THR A 21 -20.74 32.27 -5.18
CA THR A 21 -21.33 33.42 -5.87
C THR A 21 -21.27 34.69 -5.02
N GLY A 22 -21.30 35.87 -5.67
CA GLY A 22 -20.97 37.17 -5.09
C GLY A 22 -21.61 37.49 -3.74
N ASP A 23 -22.91 37.21 -3.56
CA ASP A 23 -23.60 37.52 -2.30
C ASP A 23 -23.08 36.68 -1.12
N LYS A 24 -22.80 35.38 -1.36
CA LYS A 24 -22.26 34.47 -0.34
C LYS A 24 -20.78 34.71 -0.06
N ALA A 25 -20.00 35.06 -1.09
CA ALA A 25 -18.60 35.46 -0.92
C ALA A 25 -18.49 36.73 -0.06
N GLY A 26 -19.33 37.74 -0.31
CA GLY A 26 -19.37 38.98 0.47
C GLY A 26 -19.85 38.80 1.91
N GLU A 27 -20.70 37.82 2.20
CA GLU A 27 -21.06 37.42 3.56
C GLU A 27 -19.88 36.83 4.34
N ILE A 28 -19.11 35.95 3.68
CA ILE A 28 -17.93 35.35 4.29
C ILE A 28 -16.83 36.39 4.49
N GLU A 29 -16.57 37.30 3.54
CA GLU A 29 -15.61 38.39 3.72
C GLU A 29 -15.94 39.27 4.93
N ARG A 30 -17.21 39.66 5.09
CA ARG A 30 -17.66 40.40 6.28
C ARG A 30 -17.47 39.61 7.57
N HIS A 31 -17.68 38.29 7.53
CA HIS A 31 -17.45 37.41 8.67
C HIS A 31 -15.96 37.31 9.02
N LEU A 32 -15.08 37.16 8.02
CA LEU A 32 -13.62 37.08 8.21
C LEU A 32 -13.06 38.36 8.85
N GLY A 33 -13.65 39.52 8.55
CA GLY A 33 -13.33 40.80 9.21
C GLY A 33 -13.57 40.78 10.73
N ARG A 34 -14.47 39.92 11.22
CA ARG A 34 -14.90 39.87 12.64
C ARG A 34 -14.52 38.59 13.38
N CYS A 35 -14.13 37.51 12.68
CA CYS A 35 -13.77 36.23 13.29
C CYS A 35 -12.31 35.86 13.01
N GLU A 36 -11.48 35.86 14.05
CA GLU A 36 -10.07 35.49 13.96
C GLU A 36 -9.87 34.01 13.58
N ALA A 37 -10.66 33.10 14.16
CA ALA A 37 -10.57 31.66 13.90
C ALA A 37 -10.81 31.31 12.42
N CYS A 38 -11.85 31.89 11.79
CA CYS A 38 -12.10 31.70 10.36
C CYS A 38 -11.00 32.33 9.49
N ARG A 39 -10.43 33.45 9.92
CA ARG A 39 -9.32 34.11 9.21
C ARG A 39 -8.06 33.23 9.20
N GLN A 40 -7.74 32.60 10.33
CA GLN A 40 -6.65 31.62 10.42
C GLN A 40 -6.95 30.37 9.57
N ALA A 41 -8.19 29.89 9.56
CA ALA A 41 -8.59 28.74 8.72
C ALA A 41 -8.44 29.05 7.22
N VAL A 42 -8.89 30.21 6.76
CA VAL A 42 -8.72 30.67 5.37
C VAL A 42 -7.24 30.82 5.02
N GLY A 43 -6.42 31.39 5.91
CA GLY A 43 -4.97 31.51 5.67
C GLY A 43 -4.26 30.15 5.53
N ARG A 44 -4.66 29.15 6.31
CA ARG A 44 -4.17 27.76 6.16
C ARG A 44 -4.57 27.16 4.82
N LEU A 45 -5.84 27.30 4.43
CA LEU A 45 -6.36 26.79 3.15
C LEU A 45 -5.68 27.45 1.95
N GLN A 46 -5.45 28.77 1.98
CA GLN A 46 -4.73 29.50 0.93
C GLN A 46 -3.26 29.05 0.83
N THR A 47 -2.61 28.79 1.97
CA THR A 47 -1.23 28.26 1.99
C THR A 47 -1.16 26.88 1.34
N LEU A 48 -2.12 26.01 1.63
CA LEU A 48 -2.23 24.69 0.99
C LEU A 48 -2.47 24.80 -0.51
N LEU A 49 -3.37 25.71 -0.94
CA LEU A 49 -3.64 25.96 -2.35
C LEU A 49 -2.40 26.49 -3.10
N ALA A 50 -1.65 27.40 -2.48
CA ALA A 50 -0.39 27.90 -3.03
C ALA A 50 0.69 26.81 -3.13
N CYS A 51 0.76 25.88 -2.16
CA CYS A 51 1.60 24.69 -2.25
C CYS A 51 1.19 23.78 -3.40
N ALA A 52 -0.12 23.55 -3.59
CA ALA A 52 -0.65 22.77 -4.71
C ALA A 52 -0.35 23.43 -6.07
N GLY A 53 -0.51 24.75 -6.19
CA GLY A 53 -0.21 25.51 -7.40
C GLY A 53 1.27 25.42 -7.80
N ARG A 54 2.19 25.51 -6.83
CA ARG A 54 3.64 25.36 -7.07
C ARG A 54 4.05 23.97 -7.52
N MET A 55 3.33 22.92 -7.12
CA MET A 55 3.54 21.56 -7.63
C MET A 55 3.07 21.41 -9.09
N GLY A 56 2.15 22.25 -9.56
CA GLY A 56 1.66 22.27 -10.95
C GLY A 56 2.56 23.03 -11.93
N SER A 57 3.49 23.87 -11.45
CA SER A 57 4.31 24.77 -12.27
C SER A 57 5.81 24.54 -12.09
N VAL A 58 6.29 23.31 -12.28
CA VAL A 58 7.72 23.01 -12.42
C VAL A 58 8.06 22.96 -13.93
N PRO A 59 8.86 23.91 -14.45
CA PRO A 59 9.41 23.82 -15.81
C PRO A 59 10.32 22.60 -15.93
N GLY A 60 10.32 21.97 -17.10
CA GLY A 60 11.01 20.70 -17.37
C GLY A 60 12.52 20.77 -17.22
N GLU A 61 13.00 20.49 -16.02
CA GLU A 61 14.14 19.61 -15.80
C GLU A 61 13.58 18.36 -15.11
N GLU A 62 13.68 17.20 -15.76
CA GLU A 62 13.15 15.95 -15.21
C GLU A 62 13.83 15.64 -13.87
N PRO A 63 13.10 15.57 -12.73
CA PRO A 63 13.65 14.85 -11.59
C PRO A 63 13.72 13.37 -11.99
N MET A 64 14.90 12.76 -11.81
CA MET A 64 15.21 11.34 -12.08
C MET A 64 14.30 10.32 -11.33
N SER A 65 13.34 10.77 -10.53
CA SER A 65 12.29 9.96 -9.90
C SER A 65 11.04 9.85 -10.79
N ALA A 66 11.12 9.07 -11.87
CA ALA A 66 9.92 8.68 -12.61
C ALA A 66 9.09 7.69 -11.75
N SER A 67 7.87 8.06 -11.37
CA SER A 67 6.92 7.12 -10.74
C SER A 67 6.43 6.09 -11.77
N ALA A 68 6.03 4.90 -11.32
CA ALA A 68 5.52 3.85 -12.21
C ALA A 68 4.31 4.33 -13.01
N ASN A 69 3.37 5.03 -12.38
CA ASN A 69 2.21 5.58 -13.08
C ASN A 69 2.61 6.55 -14.19
N ARG A 70 3.64 7.39 -13.99
CA ARG A 70 4.15 8.29 -15.04
C ARG A 70 4.84 7.54 -16.18
N ALA A 71 5.63 6.51 -15.88
CA ALA A 71 6.29 5.69 -16.90
C ALA A 71 5.25 4.95 -17.75
N VAL A 72 4.21 4.43 -17.13
CA VAL A 72 3.12 3.76 -17.83
C VAL A 72 2.26 4.74 -18.64
N LEU A 73 1.96 5.93 -18.12
CA LEU A 73 1.31 6.99 -18.90
C LEU A 73 2.13 7.37 -20.14
N ARG A 74 3.47 7.37 -20.06
CA ARG A 74 4.34 7.57 -21.24
C ARG A 74 4.28 6.38 -22.21
N ALA A 75 4.27 5.14 -21.71
CA ALA A 75 4.17 3.94 -22.54
C ALA A 75 2.83 3.88 -23.30
N THR A 76 1.72 4.21 -22.63
CA THR A 76 0.37 4.26 -23.23
C THR A 76 0.24 5.41 -24.23
N GLN A 77 0.86 6.58 -23.99
CA GLN A 77 0.93 7.67 -24.97
C GLN A 77 1.72 7.30 -26.23
N ARG A 78 2.76 6.47 -26.12
CA ARG A 78 3.50 5.94 -27.28
C ARG A 78 2.66 4.95 -28.08
N GLN A 79 1.93 4.04 -27.43
CA GLN A 79 1.02 3.10 -28.11
C GLN A 79 -0.20 3.78 -28.77
N GLY A 80 -0.71 4.89 -28.20
CA GLY A 80 -1.84 5.64 -28.76
C GLY A 80 -1.57 6.23 -30.16
N LYS A 81 -0.30 6.45 -30.53
CA LYS A 81 0.08 6.92 -31.87
C LYS A 81 0.15 5.80 -32.91
N ASP A 82 0.42 4.56 -32.49
CA ASP A 82 0.55 3.41 -33.39
C ASP A 82 -0.74 2.59 -33.55
N GLY A 83 -1.66 2.66 -32.57
CA GLY A 83 -2.92 1.90 -32.58
C GLY A 83 -4.02 2.44 -33.50
N LEU A 84 -3.96 3.70 -33.92
CA LEU A 84 -5.03 4.35 -34.70
C LEU A 84 -5.05 3.92 -36.18
N ARG A 85 -3.97 3.30 -36.70
CA ARG A 85 -3.88 2.86 -38.11
C ARG A 85 -4.34 1.41 -38.36
N ARG A 86 -4.53 0.59 -37.33
CA ARG A 86 -4.74 -0.87 -37.51
C ARG A 86 -6.14 -1.39 -37.14
N ARG A 87 -7.09 -0.51 -36.80
CA ARG A 87 -8.42 -0.90 -36.27
C ARG A 87 -9.64 -0.62 -37.15
N ILE A 88 -9.48 -0.22 -38.41
CA ILE A 88 -10.61 0.07 -39.33
C ILE A 88 -10.97 -1.09 -40.27
N ALA A 89 -10.20 -2.17 -40.33
CA ALA A 89 -10.56 -3.35 -41.13
C ALA A 89 -10.79 -4.56 -40.22
N PHE A 90 -12.05 -4.81 -39.85
CA PHE A 90 -12.68 -6.12 -39.53
C PHE A 90 -13.86 -5.95 -38.55
N GLN A 91 -14.98 -5.35 -39.00
CA GLN A 91 -16.31 -5.66 -38.45
C GLN A 91 -17.38 -5.44 -39.52
N ALA A 92 -17.76 -6.51 -40.22
CA ALA A 92 -19.06 -6.64 -40.87
C ALA A 92 -19.47 -8.12 -40.91
N ALA A 93 -20.71 -8.36 -40.48
CA ALA A 93 -21.46 -9.62 -40.45
C ALA A 93 -21.10 -10.56 -39.27
N LEU A 94 -22.04 -11.12 -38.51
CA LEU A 94 -23.38 -11.56 -38.88
C LEU A 94 -24.30 -11.65 -37.64
N ILE A 95 -25.53 -11.13 -37.76
CA ILE A 95 -26.67 -11.33 -36.84
C ILE A 95 -27.51 -12.49 -37.40
N GLY A 96 -28.05 -13.34 -36.53
CA GLY A 96 -29.14 -14.25 -36.88
C GLY A 96 -29.72 -15.02 -35.68
N ARG A 97 -30.94 -14.68 -35.27
CA ARG A 97 -31.80 -15.37 -34.31
C ARG A 97 -32.63 -16.46 -35.01
N THR A 98 -32.99 -17.52 -34.29
CA THR A 98 -34.21 -18.31 -34.55
C THR A 98 -34.86 -18.77 -33.25
N ILE A 99 -36.18 -18.98 -33.32
CA ILE A 99 -37.21 -18.96 -32.26
C ILE A 99 -38.01 -20.29 -32.28
N VAL A 100 -38.31 -20.85 -31.09
CA VAL A 100 -39.50 -21.70 -30.68
C VAL A 100 -39.56 -23.15 -31.26
N SER A 101 -40.15 -24.20 -30.66
CA SER A 101 -41.24 -24.41 -29.68
C SER A 101 -41.12 -25.67 -28.81
N ASN A 102 -41.77 -25.54 -27.65
CA ASN A 102 -42.26 -26.47 -26.63
C ASN A 102 -42.79 -27.86 -27.08
N ARG A 103 -42.69 -28.89 -26.20
CA ARG A 103 -43.81 -29.79 -25.74
C ARG A 103 -43.31 -31.10 -25.08
N THR A 104 -42.92 -31.08 -23.80
CA THR A 104 -42.96 -32.29 -22.93
C THR A 104 -43.02 -31.90 -21.44
N MET A 105 -44.04 -31.13 -21.11
CA MET A 105 -44.55 -30.95 -19.75
C MET A 105 -45.21 -32.27 -19.31
N LYS A 106 -44.51 -33.13 -18.55
CA LYS A 106 -45.11 -34.22 -17.72
C LYS A 106 -44.18 -35.00 -16.77
N TRP A 107 -42.90 -34.65 -16.64
CA TRP A 107 -41.97 -35.29 -15.66
C TRP A 107 -41.55 -34.38 -14.48
N ALA A 108 -42.37 -33.37 -14.16
CA ALA A 108 -41.95 -32.16 -13.43
C ALA A 108 -41.96 -32.19 -11.89
N VAL A 109 -42.00 -33.34 -11.19
CA VAL A 109 -42.05 -33.31 -9.71
C VAL A 109 -40.97 -34.14 -9.01
N ALA A 110 -40.48 -35.25 -9.59
CA ALA A 110 -39.35 -35.99 -9.00
C ALA A 110 -37.98 -35.46 -9.48
N ALA A 111 -37.91 -34.88 -10.68
CA ALA A 111 -36.73 -34.21 -11.18
C ALA A 111 -36.52 -32.84 -10.52
N ALA A 112 -37.56 -32.17 -10.00
CA ALA A 112 -37.43 -30.82 -9.42
C ALA A 112 -36.65 -30.79 -8.09
N VAL A 113 -36.65 -31.87 -7.31
CA VAL A 113 -35.87 -31.96 -6.06
C VAL A 113 -34.42 -32.37 -6.33
N ALA A 114 -34.20 -33.28 -7.29
CA ALA A 114 -32.85 -33.60 -7.75
C ALA A 114 -32.23 -32.46 -8.56
N LEU A 115 -32.99 -31.73 -9.38
CA LEU A 115 -32.56 -30.47 -10.00
C LEU A 115 -32.51 -29.33 -9.00
N ALA A 116 -33.19 -29.32 -7.85
CA ALA A 116 -33.00 -28.27 -6.84
C ALA A 116 -31.77 -28.55 -5.96
N VAL A 117 -31.33 -29.80 -5.84
CA VAL A 117 -30.06 -30.17 -5.21
C VAL A 117 -28.91 -30.06 -6.21
N ILE A 118 -29.13 -30.44 -7.47
CA ILE A 118 -28.17 -30.25 -8.56
C ILE A 118 -28.11 -28.78 -8.95
N LEU A 119 -29.20 -28.02 -9.14
CA LEU A 119 -29.13 -26.54 -9.21
C LEU A 119 -28.69 -25.96 -7.87
N GLY A 120 -29.03 -26.51 -6.71
CA GLY A 120 -28.49 -26.01 -5.43
C GLY A 120 -26.96 -26.10 -5.36
N LEU A 121 -26.37 -27.13 -5.98
CA LEU A 121 -24.93 -27.33 -6.14
C LEU A 121 -24.35 -26.72 -7.44
N SER A 122 -25.17 -26.49 -8.48
CA SER A 122 -24.78 -25.90 -9.78
C SER A 122 -25.09 -24.41 -9.90
N LEU A 123 -25.84 -23.84 -8.95
CA LEU A 123 -26.00 -22.39 -8.76
C LEU A 123 -24.73 -21.79 -8.14
N PHE A 124 -23.76 -22.63 -7.74
CA PHE A 124 -22.37 -22.21 -7.54
C PHE A 124 -21.53 -22.24 -8.83
N THR A 125 -22.07 -22.71 -9.97
CA THR A 125 -21.35 -22.79 -11.25
C THR A 125 -22.10 -22.18 -12.44
N GLY A 126 -23.19 -21.45 -12.20
CA GLY A 126 -24.08 -20.94 -13.25
C GLY A 126 -24.47 -19.49 -13.06
N ASP A 127 -23.51 -18.58 -13.21
CA ASP A 127 -23.66 -17.25 -13.81
C ASP A 127 -22.23 -16.74 -14.06
N GLY A 128 -22.00 -15.84 -15.01
CA GLY A 128 -20.66 -15.41 -15.47
C GLY A 128 -19.70 -14.83 -14.42
N THR A 129 -20.07 -14.83 -13.14
CA THR A 129 -19.35 -14.29 -11.99
C THR A 129 -18.07 -15.08 -11.68
N GLY A 130 -18.14 -16.40 -11.52
CA GLY A 130 -16.93 -17.22 -11.27
C GLY A 130 -15.89 -17.15 -12.40
N ARG A 131 -16.36 -16.91 -13.64
CA ARG A 131 -15.50 -16.80 -14.83
C ARG A 131 -14.70 -15.50 -14.86
N ALA A 132 -15.29 -14.38 -14.43
CA ALA A 132 -14.61 -13.09 -14.37
C ALA A 132 -13.43 -13.12 -13.37
N TYR A 133 -13.65 -13.72 -12.20
CA TYR A 133 -12.60 -13.95 -11.21
C TYR A 133 -11.48 -14.85 -11.76
N ALA A 134 -11.83 -16.01 -12.31
CA ALA A 134 -10.85 -16.94 -12.85
C ALA A 134 -10.00 -16.32 -13.97
N GLN A 135 -10.59 -15.46 -14.81
CA GLN A 135 -9.86 -14.71 -15.83
C GLN A 135 -8.85 -13.72 -15.25
N VAL A 136 -9.22 -12.98 -14.19
CA VAL A 136 -8.29 -12.08 -13.50
C VAL A 136 -7.14 -12.84 -12.86
N VAL A 137 -7.42 -13.99 -12.23
CA VAL A 137 -6.37 -14.86 -11.66
C VAL A 137 -5.44 -15.40 -12.75
N ASP A 138 -5.97 -15.84 -13.89
CA ASP A 138 -5.14 -16.27 -15.03
C ASP A 138 -4.28 -15.11 -15.58
N GLN A 139 -4.82 -13.88 -15.63
CA GLN A 139 -4.08 -12.69 -16.01
C GLN A 139 -2.93 -12.38 -15.03
N LEU A 140 -3.19 -12.43 -13.72
CA LEU A 140 -2.18 -12.20 -12.68
C LEU A 140 -1.04 -13.23 -12.72
N HIS A 141 -1.36 -14.50 -12.98
CA HIS A 141 -0.35 -15.55 -13.12
C HIS A 141 0.53 -15.36 -14.35
N ARG A 142 -0.06 -15.01 -15.50
CA ARG A 142 0.64 -14.90 -16.78
C ARG A 142 1.36 -13.57 -17.01
N ALA A 143 1.05 -12.55 -16.23
CA ALA A 143 1.64 -11.24 -16.40
C ALA A 143 3.17 -11.27 -16.18
N HIS A 144 3.90 -10.83 -17.19
CA HIS A 144 5.35 -10.61 -17.15
C HIS A 144 5.69 -9.31 -16.43
N THR A 145 4.84 -8.30 -16.53
CA THR A 145 4.94 -7.07 -15.76
C THR A 145 3.62 -6.70 -15.13
N LEU A 146 3.68 -6.08 -13.95
CA LEU A 146 2.52 -5.62 -13.23
C LEU A 146 2.84 -4.28 -12.56
N THR A 147 1.99 -3.27 -12.78
CA THR A 147 2.05 -2.01 -12.04
C THR A 147 0.74 -1.75 -11.33
N TYR A 148 0.77 -1.17 -10.14
CA TYR A 148 -0.42 -0.77 -9.40
C TYR A 148 -0.10 0.32 -8.37
N GLY A 149 -1.12 1.08 -7.99
CA GLY A 149 -1.08 1.92 -6.80
C GLY A 149 -1.40 1.10 -5.56
N MET A 150 -0.65 1.31 -4.49
CA MET A 150 -0.88 0.72 -3.17
C MET A 150 -1.10 1.83 -2.15
N ILE A 151 -2.12 1.63 -1.33
CA ILE A 151 -2.44 2.44 -0.18
C ILE A 151 -2.41 1.53 1.05
N THR A 152 -1.53 1.83 1.99
CA THR A 152 -1.51 1.16 3.29
C THR A 152 -2.22 2.04 4.31
N GLN A 153 -3.35 1.56 4.81
CA GLN A 153 -4.07 2.20 5.91
C GLN A 153 -3.54 1.64 7.22
N SER A 154 -3.20 2.54 8.13
CA SER A 154 -2.93 2.20 9.53
C SER A 154 -4.24 2.19 10.31
N GLY A 155 -4.32 1.33 11.33
CA GLY A 155 -5.40 1.39 12.32
C GLY A 155 -5.29 2.61 13.25
N VAL A 156 -4.22 3.40 13.13
CA VAL A 156 -3.96 4.60 13.92
C VAL A 156 -4.36 5.84 13.13
N GLU A 157 -5.37 6.56 13.63
CA GLU A 157 -6.00 7.73 12.97
C GLU A 157 -5.02 8.89 12.68
N SER A 158 -3.94 9.01 13.47
CA SER A 158 -2.92 10.05 13.31
C SER A 158 -1.87 9.76 12.23
N MET A 159 -1.85 8.56 11.65
CA MET A 159 -0.87 8.21 10.62
C MET A 159 -1.39 8.57 9.23
N PRO A 160 -0.61 9.31 8.42
CA PRO A 160 -1.01 9.61 7.07
C PRO A 160 -1.06 8.33 6.26
N THR A 161 -2.15 8.15 5.52
CA THR A 161 -2.28 7.13 4.48
C THR A 161 -1.16 7.32 3.45
N VAL A 162 -0.25 6.37 3.34
CA VAL A 162 0.85 6.43 2.36
C VAL A 162 0.38 5.79 1.07
N ARG A 163 0.42 6.57 -0.02
CA ARG A 163 0.24 6.08 -1.37
C ARG A 163 1.61 5.82 -1.98
N MET A 164 1.80 4.62 -2.50
CA MET A 164 2.99 4.22 -3.23
C MET A 164 2.59 3.62 -4.57
N ASP A 165 3.44 3.80 -5.56
CA ASP A 165 3.34 3.13 -6.85
C ASP A 165 4.29 1.94 -6.83
N VAL A 166 3.78 0.78 -7.24
CA VAL A 166 4.54 -0.47 -7.31
C VAL A 166 4.62 -0.92 -8.76
N ALA A 167 5.79 -1.40 -9.16
CA ALA A 167 6.03 -2.06 -10.43
C ALA A 167 6.87 -3.31 -10.21
N PHE A 168 6.46 -4.38 -10.86
CA PHE A 168 7.05 -5.70 -10.76
C PHE A 168 7.35 -6.25 -12.16
N SER A 169 8.44 -7.02 -12.29
CA SER A 169 8.68 -7.92 -13.41
C SER A 169 8.88 -9.35 -12.93
N ASP A 170 8.38 -10.30 -13.71
CA ASP A 170 8.50 -11.75 -13.48
C ASP A 170 9.95 -12.27 -13.39
N THR A 171 10.91 -11.47 -13.85
CA THR A 171 12.35 -11.69 -13.62
C THR A 171 12.82 -11.37 -12.19
N GLY A 172 11.90 -11.14 -11.24
CA GLY A 172 12.21 -10.88 -9.84
C GLY A 172 12.71 -9.45 -9.55
N ARG A 173 12.27 -8.46 -10.34
CA ARG A 173 12.60 -7.05 -10.08
C ARG A 173 11.39 -6.31 -9.56
N LEU A 174 11.61 -5.46 -8.57
CA LEU A 174 10.58 -4.65 -7.93
C LEU A 174 11.05 -3.20 -7.86
N ARG A 175 10.14 -2.28 -8.16
CA ARG A 175 10.30 -0.85 -7.94
C ARG A 175 9.11 -0.32 -7.15
N MET A 176 9.42 0.38 -6.07
CA MET A 176 8.45 1.11 -5.25
C MET A 176 8.80 2.58 -5.32
N SER A 177 7.79 3.44 -5.46
CA SER A 177 7.98 4.88 -5.54
C SER A 177 6.87 5.60 -4.79
N THR A 178 7.23 6.70 -4.13
CA THR A 178 6.30 7.57 -3.41
C THR A 178 6.24 8.94 -4.10
N ALA A 179 5.21 9.72 -3.81
CA ALA A 179 4.96 11.00 -4.47
C ALA A 179 6.05 12.06 -4.21
N ASP A 180 6.74 11.98 -3.08
CA ASP A 180 7.87 12.84 -2.70
C ASP A 180 9.23 12.35 -3.25
N GLY A 181 9.22 11.30 -4.07
CA GLY A 181 10.37 10.86 -4.85
C GLY A 181 11.24 9.79 -4.19
N TYR A 182 10.93 9.34 -2.96
CA TYR A 182 11.59 8.17 -2.41
C TYR A 182 11.32 6.97 -3.30
N THR A 183 12.39 6.33 -3.74
CA THR A 183 12.33 5.23 -4.70
C THR A 183 13.19 4.09 -4.21
N THR A 184 12.62 2.90 -4.11
CA THR A 184 13.35 1.67 -3.85
C THR A 184 13.29 0.80 -5.09
N VAL A 185 14.44 0.34 -5.56
CA VAL A 185 14.57 -0.61 -6.66
C VAL A 185 15.36 -1.80 -6.15
N LEU A 186 14.86 -3.00 -6.39
CA LEU A 186 15.54 -4.23 -5.99
C LEU A 186 15.36 -5.33 -7.02
N GLU A 187 16.26 -6.28 -6.93
CA GLU A 187 16.25 -7.51 -7.69
C GLU A 187 16.52 -8.70 -6.77
N THR A 188 15.79 -9.78 -7.00
CA THR A 188 15.99 -11.06 -6.34
C THR A 188 17.26 -11.72 -6.87
N THR A 189 18.05 -12.31 -5.97
CA THR A 189 19.23 -13.11 -6.27
C THR A 189 18.95 -14.57 -5.95
N ALA A 190 19.89 -15.48 -6.24
CA ALA A 190 19.70 -16.92 -6.03
C ALA A 190 19.37 -17.30 -4.57
N THR A 191 19.83 -16.53 -3.59
CA THR A 191 19.65 -16.80 -2.15
C THR A 191 19.18 -15.59 -1.37
N GLY A 192 18.72 -14.53 -2.05
CA GLY A 192 18.52 -13.24 -1.40
C GLY A 192 17.95 -12.16 -2.30
N ALA A 193 18.25 -10.91 -1.97
CA ALA A 193 17.89 -9.76 -2.78
C ALA A 193 18.90 -8.63 -2.56
N ARG A 194 19.05 -7.77 -3.56
CA ARG A 194 19.87 -6.55 -3.48
C ARG A 194 19.17 -5.39 -4.16
N GLY A 195 19.54 -4.18 -3.80
CA GLY A 195 18.92 -3.01 -4.39
C GLY A 195 19.48 -1.68 -3.93
N ILE A 196 18.81 -0.63 -4.37
CA ILE A 196 19.06 0.74 -3.93
C ILE A 196 17.78 1.40 -3.42
N SER A 197 17.89 2.23 -2.39
CA SER A 197 16.85 3.17 -2.00
C SER A 197 17.36 4.60 -2.14
N LEU A 198 16.71 5.40 -2.99
CA LEU A 198 17.03 6.79 -3.23
C LEU A 198 16.32 7.68 -2.20
N VAL A 199 17.08 8.59 -1.60
CA VAL A 199 16.59 9.60 -0.65
C VAL A 199 16.87 10.99 -1.21
N PRO A 200 15.95 11.55 -2.03
CA PRO A 200 16.19 12.83 -2.71
C PRO A 200 16.44 13.98 -1.74
N ALA A 201 15.77 13.95 -0.58
CA ALA A 201 15.84 14.97 0.45
C ALA A 201 17.26 15.23 0.99
N THR A 202 18.15 14.25 0.91
CA THR A 202 19.54 14.31 1.40
C THR A 202 20.57 14.06 0.30
N LYS A 203 20.13 13.88 -0.96
CA LYS A 203 20.98 13.43 -2.08
C LYS A 203 21.85 12.22 -1.69
N SER A 204 21.23 11.24 -1.05
CA SER A 204 21.90 10.00 -0.66
C SER A 204 21.13 8.79 -1.17
N TYR A 205 21.82 7.68 -1.32
CA TYR A 205 21.20 6.39 -1.65
C TYR A 205 21.72 5.31 -0.73
N VAL A 206 20.83 4.42 -0.33
CA VAL A 206 21.17 3.23 0.44
C VAL A 206 21.38 2.08 -0.53
N VAL A 207 22.59 1.55 -0.63
CA VAL A 207 22.85 0.25 -1.26
C VAL A 207 22.61 -0.80 -0.19
N PHE A 208 21.73 -1.75 -0.49
CA PHE A 208 21.38 -2.80 0.45
C PHE A 208 21.51 -4.18 -0.17
N GLU A 209 21.91 -5.12 0.67
CA GLU A 209 21.94 -6.55 0.36
C GLU A 209 21.33 -7.34 1.50
N MET A 210 20.52 -8.34 1.13
CA MET A 210 19.93 -9.33 2.01
C MET A 210 20.37 -10.70 1.52
N ALA A 211 21.27 -11.34 2.25
CA ALA A 211 21.74 -12.69 1.94
C ALA A 211 20.95 -13.73 2.74
N ASN A 212 20.87 -14.97 2.22
CA ASN A 212 20.24 -16.11 2.87
C ASN A 212 18.79 -15.83 3.31
N ILE A 213 18.00 -15.19 2.44
CA ILE A 213 16.55 -15.05 2.64
C ILE A 213 15.96 -16.46 2.61
N PRO A 214 15.25 -16.91 3.67
CA PRO A 214 14.60 -18.20 3.68
C PRO A 214 13.60 -18.31 2.52
N ASP A 215 13.65 -19.42 1.79
CA ASP A 215 12.66 -19.77 0.76
C ASP A 215 11.35 -20.19 1.45
N ASP A 216 10.61 -19.21 1.94
CA ASP A 216 9.32 -19.36 2.60
C ASP A 216 8.33 -18.33 2.01
N PRO A 217 7.34 -18.77 1.21
CA PRO A 217 6.36 -17.89 0.60
C PRO A 217 5.59 -17.03 1.62
N ALA A 218 5.47 -17.48 2.87
CA ALA A 218 4.80 -16.73 3.94
C ALA A 218 5.69 -15.62 4.53
N LYS A 219 7.00 -15.63 4.24
CA LYS A 219 7.99 -14.65 4.72
C LYS A 219 8.62 -13.83 3.58
N ASP A 220 8.07 -13.91 2.37
CA ASP A 220 8.52 -13.07 1.27
C ASP A 220 8.19 -11.60 1.61
N PRO A 221 9.20 -10.72 1.75
CA PRO A 221 9.00 -9.31 2.09
C PRO A 221 8.16 -8.54 1.06
N TRP A 222 7.91 -9.11 -0.12
CA TRP A 222 7.11 -8.55 -1.21
C TRP A 222 5.66 -9.04 -1.20
N THR A 223 5.21 -9.51 -0.04
CA THR A 223 3.97 -10.24 0.22
C THR A 223 2.73 -9.69 -0.51
N ALA A 224 2.58 -8.38 -0.68
CA ALA A 224 1.39 -7.83 -1.35
C ALA A 224 1.35 -8.10 -2.86
N ALA A 225 2.49 -8.01 -3.55
CA ALA A 225 2.59 -8.31 -4.98
C ALA A 225 2.44 -9.82 -5.23
N GLU A 226 3.13 -10.62 -4.42
CA GLU A 226 3.07 -12.08 -4.50
C GLU A 226 1.70 -12.62 -4.07
N ARG A 227 1.04 -12.06 -3.04
CA ARG A 227 -0.32 -12.50 -2.64
C ARG A 227 -1.36 -12.29 -3.74
N LEU A 228 -1.26 -11.20 -4.52
CA LEU A 228 -2.15 -11.03 -5.67
C LEU A 228 -1.89 -12.09 -6.74
N ARG A 229 -0.62 -12.41 -7.02
CA ARG A 229 -0.27 -13.46 -7.97
C ARG A 229 -0.54 -14.87 -7.45
N ALA A 230 -0.62 -15.06 -6.14
CA ALA A 230 -0.92 -16.32 -5.47
C ALA A 230 -2.43 -16.50 -5.18
N LEU A 231 -3.29 -15.65 -5.74
CA LEU A 231 -4.73 -15.83 -5.61
C LEU A 231 -5.15 -17.19 -6.20
N PRO A 232 -6.01 -17.95 -5.50
CA PRO A 232 -6.40 -19.28 -5.94
C PRO A 232 -7.32 -19.18 -7.16
N ALA A 233 -7.40 -20.23 -7.97
CA ALA A 233 -8.23 -20.26 -9.17
C ALA A 233 -9.73 -20.05 -8.90
N GLN A 234 -10.18 -20.25 -7.66
CA GLN A 234 -11.57 -20.06 -7.24
C GLN A 234 -11.65 -19.15 -6.01
N ALA A 235 -12.61 -18.22 -6.02
CA ALA A 235 -12.90 -17.39 -4.86
C ALA A 235 -13.62 -18.21 -3.77
N SER A 236 -13.44 -17.81 -2.51
CA SER A 236 -14.17 -18.39 -1.38
C SER A 236 -15.66 -18.03 -1.43
N GLN A 237 -15.98 -16.81 -1.85
CA GLN A 237 -17.35 -16.32 -1.90
C GLN A 237 -17.52 -15.21 -2.95
N ALA A 238 -18.66 -15.18 -3.64
CA ALA A 238 -19.09 -14.01 -4.42
C ALA A 238 -19.83 -13.01 -3.51
N LEU A 239 -19.42 -11.74 -3.54
CA LEU A 239 -19.98 -10.68 -2.70
C LEU A 239 -21.11 -9.89 -3.38
N GLY A 240 -21.37 -10.16 -4.66
CA GLY A 240 -22.32 -9.41 -5.46
C GLY A 240 -21.73 -8.12 -6.02
N ARG A 241 -22.61 -7.18 -6.39
CA ARG A 241 -22.24 -5.95 -7.08
C ARG A 241 -22.12 -4.76 -6.14
N ARG A 242 -21.11 -3.92 -6.36
CA ARG A 242 -20.94 -2.66 -5.64
C ARG A 242 -20.43 -1.57 -6.57
N GLU A 243 -20.86 -0.33 -6.32
CA GLU A 243 -20.39 0.84 -7.05
C GLU A 243 -19.11 1.40 -6.43
N PHE A 244 -18.12 1.70 -7.28
CA PHE A 244 -16.91 2.43 -6.95
C PHE A 244 -16.66 3.46 -8.06
N ASP A 245 -16.53 4.74 -7.70
CA ASP A 245 -16.23 5.83 -8.65
C ASP A 245 -17.11 5.82 -9.92
N GLY A 246 -18.42 5.57 -9.76
CA GLY A 246 -19.38 5.49 -10.88
C GLY A 246 -19.33 4.18 -11.69
N ARG A 247 -18.51 3.20 -11.29
CA ARG A 247 -18.39 1.88 -11.92
C ARG A 247 -19.05 0.82 -11.06
N MET A 248 -19.98 0.06 -11.62
CA MET A 248 -20.51 -1.15 -11.00
C MET A 248 -19.51 -2.31 -11.17
N LEU A 249 -19.00 -2.82 -10.06
CA LEU A 249 -18.01 -3.90 -10.02
C LEU A 249 -18.59 -5.14 -9.35
N ASP A 250 -18.22 -6.32 -9.85
CA ASP A 250 -18.50 -7.60 -9.20
C ASP A 250 -17.40 -7.88 -8.16
N GLY A 251 -17.81 -8.18 -6.93
CA GLY A 251 -16.91 -8.47 -5.80
C GLY A 251 -16.73 -9.95 -5.54
N TYR A 252 -15.49 -10.36 -5.26
CA TYR A 252 -15.11 -11.72 -4.90
C TYR A 252 -14.24 -11.69 -3.67
N GLU A 253 -14.50 -12.59 -2.73
CA GLU A 253 -13.72 -12.73 -1.51
C GLU A 253 -12.91 -14.00 -1.56
N VAL A 254 -11.66 -13.88 -1.15
CA VAL A 254 -10.70 -14.97 -1.02
C VAL A 254 -10.19 -14.94 0.40
N ARG A 255 -10.34 -16.05 1.12
CA ARG A 255 -9.74 -16.26 2.44
C ARG A 255 -8.53 -17.16 2.30
N GLN A 256 -7.35 -16.65 2.64
CA GLN A 256 -6.08 -17.38 2.64
C GLN A 256 -5.36 -17.09 3.95
N ASP A 257 -5.09 -18.15 4.71
CA ASP A 257 -4.42 -18.09 6.00
C ASP A 257 -5.07 -17.06 6.95
N ASP A 258 -4.33 -16.04 7.34
CA ASP A 258 -4.73 -14.96 8.23
C ASP A 258 -5.24 -13.71 7.51
N ALA A 259 -5.45 -13.78 6.18
CA ALA A 259 -5.87 -12.65 5.37
C ALA A 259 -7.15 -12.94 4.58
N THR A 260 -7.96 -11.90 4.42
CA THR A 260 -9.10 -11.85 3.52
C THR A 260 -8.82 -10.83 2.43
N THR A 261 -8.70 -11.31 1.20
CA THR A 261 -8.54 -10.46 0.01
C THR A 261 -9.90 -10.33 -0.68
N THR A 262 -10.38 -9.10 -0.83
CA THR A 262 -11.54 -8.78 -1.66
C THR A 262 -11.08 -8.22 -2.99
N VAL A 263 -11.55 -8.79 -4.09
CA VAL A 263 -11.21 -8.43 -5.46
C VAL A 263 -12.45 -7.85 -6.13
N TRP A 264 -12.34 -6.66 -6.72
CA TRP A 264 -13.42 -5.98 -7.42
C TRP A 264 -13.11 -5.87 -8.91
N ILE A 265 -13.98 -6.48 -9.73
CA ILE A 265 -13.76 -6.69 -11.16
C ILE A 265 -14.85 -5.96 -11.95
N ASP A 266 -14.47 -5.26 -13.02
CA ASP A 266 -15.45 -4.71 -13.97
C ASP A 266 -16.03 -5.85 -14.82
N PRO A 267 -17.32 -6.21 -14.65
CA PRO A 267 -17.89 -7.37 -15.34
C PRO A 267 -18.02 -7.18 -16.85
N LYS A 268 -17.95 -5.93 -17.35
CA LYS A 268 -18.03 -5.65 -18.78
C LYS A 268 -16.68 -5.86 -19.47
N ARG A 269 -15.59 -5.55 -18.78
CA ARG A 269 -14.22 -5.59 -19.35
C ARG A 269 -13.40 -6.77 -18.85
N GLY A 270 -13.81 -7.42 -17.77
CA GLY A 270 -13.02 -8.45 -17.08
C GLY A 270 -11.76 -7.87 -16.42
N GLU A 271 -11.76 -6.59 -16.08
CA GLU A 271 -10.59 -5.88 -15.54
C GLU A 271 -10.60 -5.91 -14.01
N LEU A 272 -9.46 -6.23 -13.41
CA LEU A 272 -9.22 -5.97 -11.99
C LEU A 272 -9.14 -4.47 -11.75
N VAL A 273 -10.09 -3.91 -11.00
CA VAL A 273 -10.15 -2.47 -10.72
C VAL A 273 -9.58 -2.15 -9.34
N ARG A 274 -9.87 -3.00 -8.36
CA ARG A 274 -9.48 -2.78 -6.97
C ARG A 274 -9.29 -4.10 -6.24
N ALA A 275 -8.28 -4.19 -5.38
CA ALA A 275 -8.18 -5.26 -4.39
C ALA A 275 -8.02 -4.65 -2.99
N GLU A 276 -8.62 -5.29 -2.00
CA GLU A 276 -8.52 -4.92 -0.59
C GLU A 276 -8.04 -6.12 0.21
N VAL A 277 -6.92 -5.98 0.90
CA VAL A 277 -6.41 -7.01 1.80
C VAL A 277 -6.69 -6.57 3.23
N ARG A 278 -7.40 -7.42 3.97
CA ARG A 278 -7.66 -7.29 5.40
C ARG A 278 -7.01 -8.45 6.12
N PHE A 279 -6.49 -8.20 7.30
CA PHE A 279 -5.84 -9.24 8.09
C PHE A 279 -6.70 -9.55 9.32
N ALA A 280 -6.81 -10.83 9.69
CA ALA A 280 -7.72 -11.30 10.74
C ALA A 280 -7.22 -10.94 12.15
N HIS A 281 -5.93 -11.16 12.42
CA HIS A 281 -5.22 -10.70 13.63
C HIS A 281 -4.81 -9.22 13.53
N ALA A 282 -5.43 -8.60 12.53
CA ALA A 282 -5.04 -7.44 11.79
C ALA A 282 -5.78 -6.10 11.97
N PRO A 283 -6.73 -5.89 12.92
CA PRO A 283 -7.86 -5.00 12.67
C PRO A 283 -7.41 -3.54 12.46
N GLY A 284 -8.03 -2.85 11.50
CA GLY A 284 -7.69 -1.47 11.13
C GLY A 284 -6.50 -1.34 10.18
N MET A 285 -5.66 -2.37 10.00
CA MET A 285 -4.66 -2.38 8.92
C MET A 285 -5.27 -2.97 7.65
N ASN A 286 -5.46 -2.12 6.65
CA ASN A 286 -5.95 -2.53 5.34
C ASN A 286 -4.96 -2.11 4.27
N VAL A 287 -4.76 -2.97 3.28
CA VAL A 287 -4.05 -2.60 2.06
C VAL A 287 -5.06 -2.48 0.93
N ILE A 288 -5.09 -1.34 0.27
CA ILE A 288 -5.93 -1.07 -0.89
C ILE A 288 -5.02 -0.97 -2.10
N LEU A 289 -5.33 -1.75 -3.13
CA LEU A 289 -4.60 -1.81 -4.38
C LEU A 289 -5.51 -1.34 -5.51
N SER A 290 -5.01 -0.48 -6.38
CA SER A 290 -5.75 0.13 -7.50
C SER A 290 -4.85 0.38 -8.70
N ASP A 291 -5.41 0.92 -9.78
CA ASP A 291 -4.64 1.38 -10.96
C ASP A 291 -3.79 0.28 -11.61
N PHE A 292 -4.34 -0.94 -11.64
CA PHE A 292 -3.67 -2.12 -12.16
C PHE A 292 -3.40 -2.03 -13.66
N GLN A 293 -2.18 -2.36 -14.06
CA GLN A 293 -1.80 -2.49 -15.46
C GLN A 293 -0.89 -3.70 -15.63
N PHE A 294 -1.24 -4.53 -16.60
CA PHE A 294 -0.61 -5.82 -16.88
C PHE A 294 0.16 -5.76 -18.19
N ASP A 295 1.32 -6.40 -18.24
CA ASP A 295 2.14 -6.55 -19.44
C ASP A 295 2.47 -5.23 -20.15
N VAL A 296 2.57 -4.15 -19.37
CA VAL A 296 3.06 -2.87 -19.88
C VAL A 296 4.56 -3.01 -20.14
N PRO A 297 5.07 -2.57 -21.30
CA PRO A 297 6.50 -2.57 -21.57
C PRO A 297 7.21 -1.61 -20.60
N LEU A 298 8.00 -2.18 -19.69
CA LEU A 298 8.87 -1.45 -18.77
C LEU A 298 10.31 -1.62 -19.23
N ASP A 299 11.03 -0.51 -19.38
CA ASP A 299 12.43 -0.49 -19.79
C ASP A 299 13.34 -1.10 -18.71
N GLU A 300 14.46 -1.73 -19.07
CA GLU A 300 15.43 -2.21 -18.08
C GLU A 300 15.98 -1.08 -17.21
N ALA A 301 16.16 0.11 -17.77
CA ALA A 301 16.60 1.29 -17.03
C ALA A 301 15.61 1.69 -15.92
N PHE A 302 14.32 1.32 -16.06
CA PHE A 302 13.30 1.56 -15.04
C PHE A 302 13.57 0.77 -13.76
N PHE A 303 14.22 -0.38 -13.86
CA PHE A 303 14.65 -1.21 -12.74
C PHE A 303 16.16 -1.09 -12.45
N SER A 304 16.80 -0.02 -12.91
CA SER A 304 18.23 0.19 -12.67
C SER A 304 18.50 0.38 -11.17
N ILE A 305 19.48 -0.38 -10.68
CA ILE A 305 20.10 -0.19 -9.37
C ILE A 305 21.36 0.69 -9.44
N THR A 306 21.60 1.34 -10.59
CA THR A 306 22.68 2.32 -10.72
C THR A 306 22.22 3.66 -10.14
N PRO A 307 22.91 4.19 -9.11
CA PRO A 307 22.53 5.44 -8.46
C PRO A 307 22.83 6.65 -9.35
N PRO A 308 22.12 7.78 -9.16
CA PRO A 308 22.49 9.04 -9.79
C PRO A 308 23.89 9.52 -9.39
N ALA A 309 24.61 10.15 -10.32
CA ALA A 309 26.01 10.55 -10.11
C ALA A 309 26.22 11.59 -8.99
N ASP A 310 25.20 12.39 -8.65
CA ASP A 310 25.26 13.41 -7.61
C ASP A 310 24.78 12.92 -6.23
N TYR A 311 24.54 11.61 -6.08
CA TYR A 311 24.10 11.02 -4.82
C TYR A 311 25.25 10.36 -4.05
N THR A 312 25.20 10.45 -2.72
CA THR A 312 26.20 9.86 -1.83
C THR A 312 25.78 8.47 -1.33
N PRO A 313 26.65 7.43 -1.41
CA PRO A 313 26.32 6.09 -0.97
C PRO A 313 26.24 5.94 0.55
N VAL A 314 25.31 5.12 0.99
CA VAL A 314 25.26 4.49 2.31
C VAL A 314 25.14 2.99 2.08
N GLN A 315 26.15 2.22 2.50
CA GLN A 315 26.15 0.76 2.33
C GLN A 315 25.70 0.06 3.61
N VAL A 316 24.74 -0.84 3.47
CA VAL A 316 24.24 -1.74 4.52
C VAL A 316 24.06 -3.14 3.96
N SER A 317 24.28 -4.15 4.78
CA SER A 317 24.03 -5.54 4.40
C SER A 317 23.64 -6.36 5.62
N ALA A 318 22.90 -7.45 5.38
CA ALA A 318 22.51 -8.36 6.43
C ALA A 318 22.41 -9.79 5.90
N ASP A 319 22.94 -10.73 6.67
CA ASP A 319 22.54 -12.14 6.57
C ASP A 319 21.21 -12.30 7.29
N VAL A 320 20.14 -12.51 6.53
CA VAL A 320 18.77 -12.59 7.02
C VAL A 320 18.61 -13.76 7.99
N SER A 321 19.35 -14.86 7.81
CA SER A 321 19.32 -16.01 8.73
C SER A 321 19.85 -15.68 10.13
N GLN A 322 20.75 -14.69 10.23
CA GLN A 322 21.39 -14.27 11.48
C GLN A 322 20.69 -13.09 12.17
N VAL A 323 19.66 -12.51 11.53
CA VAL A 323 18.83 -11.47 12.15
C VAL A 323 17.91 -12.13 13.19
N THR A 324 17.60 -11.45 14.28
CA THR A 324 16.74 -11.98 15.35
C THR A 324 15.91 -10.85 15.97
N GLU A 325 14.98 -11.22 16.86
CA GLU A 325 14.23 -10.23 17.64
C GLU A 325 15.13 -9.28 18.43
N ARG A 326 16.33 -9.73 18.82
CA ARG A 326 17.29 -8.87 19.52
C ARG A 326 17.71 -7.66 18.69
N ASP A 327 17.85 -7.82 17.38
CA ASP A 327 18.20 -6.72 16.48
C ASP A 327 17.07 -5.69 16.40
N PHE A 328 15.81 -6.15 16.45
CA PHE A 328 14.66 -5.26 16.48
C PHE A 328 14.50 -4.55 17.83
N VAL A 329 14.69 -5.26 18.95
CA VAL A 329 14.75 -4.64 20.28
C VAL A 329 15.86 -3.61 20.35
N GLU A 330 17.01 -3.87 19.73
CA GLU A 330 18.12 -2.92 19.69
C GLU A 330 17.80 -1.68 18.83
N LEU A 331 17.12 -1.84 17.69
CA LEU A 331 16.55 -0.71 16.94
C LEU A 331 15.63 0.15 17.82
N LEU A 332 14.70 -0.47 18.54
CA LEU A 332 13.77 0.26 19.42
C LEU A 332 14.52 1.00 20.55
N ARG A 333 15.55 0.38 21.14
CA ARG A 333 16.42 0.99 22.15
C ARG A 333 17.24 2.15 21.61
N PHE A 334 17.83 1.96 20.44
CA PHE A 334 18.60 2.97 19.73
C PHE A 334 17.72 4.19 19.47
N TRP A 335 16.53 3.98 18.90
CA TRP A 335 15.60 5.05 18.59
C TRP A 335 15.14 5.82 19.82
N SER A 336 14.78 5.13 20.92
CA SER A 336 14.33 5.81 22.15
C SER A 336 15.43 6.62 22.84
N LYS A 337 16.70 6.29 22.61
CA LYS A 337 17.83 7.13 23.06
C LYS A 337 18.13 8.28 22.10
N TRP A 338 17.65 8.19 20.86
CA TRP A 338 17.92 9.16 19.82
C TRP A 338 16.92 10.31 19.84
N THR A 339 15.66 10.03 20.15
CA THR A 339 14.59 11.01 20.22
C THR A 339 14.66 11.88 21.48
N VAL A 340 14.31 13.16 21.34
CA VAL A 340 14.32 14.14 22.45
C VAL A 340 13.34 13.77 23.57
N ASP A 341 12.22 13.16 23.21
CA ASP A 341 11.14 12.76 24.12
C ASP A 341 11.21 11.29 24.54
N ALA A 342 12.27 10.59 24.15
CA ALA A 342 12.47 9.16 24.37
C ALA A 342 11.31 8.27 23.88
N THR A 343 10.61 8.70 22.83
CA THR A 343 9.54 7.92 22.20
C THR A 343 10.08 6.90 21.22
N PHE A 344 9.33 5.82 21.00
CA PHE A 344 9.62 4.82 19.97
C PHE A 344 9.30 5.34 18.55
N PRO A 345 9.79 4.66 17.50
CA PRO A 345 9.50 5.05 16.12
C PRO A 345 8.00 5.26 15.87
N PRO A 346 7.58 6.26 15.07
CA PRO A 346 6.16 6.35 14.69
C PRO A 346 5.75 5.21 13.74
N THR A 347 6.71 4.52 13.12
CA THR A 347 6.50 3.32 12.29
C THR A 347 7.77 2.48 12.26
N VAL A 348 7.61 1.20 11.96
CA VAL A 348 8.69 0.23 11.75
C VAL A 348 8.68 -0.34 10.32
N SER A 349 7.97 0.35 9.40
CA SER A 349 7.93 0.07 7.96
C SER A 349 9.14 0.68 7.24
N GLY A 350 9.87 -0.13 6.47
CA GLY A 350 11.16 0.24 5.86
C GLY A 350 11.16 1.51 4.98
N PRO A 351 10.26 1.63 3.98
CA PRO A 351 10.21 2.84 3.15
C PRO A 351 9.79 4.10 3.94
N ASP A 352 8.91 3.93 4.93
CA ASP A 352 8.34 5.04 5.69
C ASP A 352 9.29 5.58 6.75
N ILE A 353 10.03 4.70 7.43
CA ILE A 353 10.91 5.10 8.54
C ILE A 353 12.04 6.00 8.05
N ALA A 354 12.58 5.77 6.85
CA ALA A 354 13.63 6.63 6.28
C ALA A 354 13.11 8.06 6.02
N ARG A 355 11.93 8.19 5.39
CA ARG A 355 11.27 9.47 5.15
C ARG A 355 10.99 10.21 6.45
N ILE A 356 10.41 9.50 7.42
CA ILE A 356 10.08 10.05 8.74
C ILE A 356 11.34 10.47 9.49
N THR A 357 12.41 9.69 9.43
CA THR A 357 13.68 10.04 10.08
C THR A 357 14.21 11.38 9.54
N VAL A 358 14.20 11.57 8.22
CA VAL A 358 14.62 12.86 7.62
C VAL A 358 13.71 14.00 8.07
N GLN A 359 12.40 13.79 8.14
CA GLN A 359 11.45 14.79 8.62
C GLN A 359 11.70 15.14 10.09
N MET A 360 11.81 14.14 10.97
CA MET A 360 12.05 14.33 12.40
C MET A 360 13.39 15.04 12.67
N ALA A 361 14.42 14.76 11.88
CA ALA A 361 15.69 15.47 11.97
C ALA A 361 15.55 16.96 11.66
N ARG A 362 14.77 17.32 10.62
CA ARG A 362 14.47 18.73 10.29
C ARG A 362 13.65 19.43 11.37
N GLU A 363 12.80 18.69 12.08
CA GLU A 363 12.00 19.17 13.20
C GLU A 363 12.79 19.25 14.52
N GLY A 364 14.08 18.86 14.53
CA GLY A 364 14.90 18.88 15.74
C GLY A 364 14.49 17.84 16.79
N LYS A 365 13.86 16.74 16.36
CA LYS A 365 13.34 15.69 17.25
C LYS A 365 14.40 14.69 17.71
N PHE A 366 15.66 14.85 17.30
CA PHE A 366 16.78 14.01 17.72
C PHE A 366 17.79 14.79 18.56
N VAL A 367 18.31 14.16 19.61
CA VAL A 367 19.24 14.78 20.58
C VAL A 367 20.63 15.07 19.99
N SER A 368 21.00 14.36 18.93
CA SER A 368 22.31 14.43 18.27
C SER A 368 22.28 13.68 16.93
N PRO A 369 23.31 13.77 16.07
CA PRO A 369 23.39 12.94 14.87
C PRO A 369 23.37 11.43 15.14
N CYS A 370 23.95 11.01 16.27
CA CYS A 370 23.95 9.63 16.77
C CYS A 370 23.62 9.63 18.29
N PRO A 371 22.75 8.74 18.79
CA PRO A 371 22.36 8.71 20.21
C PRO A 371 23.53 8.46 21.17
N PRO A 372 23.45 8.94 22.42
CA PRO A 372 24.47 8.68 23.44
C PRO A 372 24.73 7.18 23.66
N GLY A 373 26.01 6.80 23.67
CA GLY A 373 26.43 5.41 23.85
C GLY A 373 26.42 4.56 22.58
N TYR A 374 26.24 5.18 21.40
CA TYR A 374 26.38 4.53 20.10
C TYR A 374 27.42 5.23 19.25
N GLU A 375 28.18 4.42 18.51
CA GLU A 375 29.12 4.93 17.52
C GLU A 375 28.38 5.24 16.20
N PRO A 376 28.71 6.35 15.51
CA PRO A 376 28.08 6.72 14.23
C PRO A 376 28.09 5.60 13.19
N ASP A 377 29.16 4.80 13.16
CA ASP A 377 29.32 3.72 12.17
C ASP A 377 28.36 2.54 12.41
N GLN A 378 27.87 2.35 13.64
CA GLN A 378 26.94 1.26 14.00
C GLN A 378 25.48 1.60 13.70
N GLN A 379 25.14 2.89 13.64
CA GLN A 379 23.77 3.38 13.47
C GLN A 379 23.07 2.73 12.28
N LYS A 380 23.72 2.71 11.12
CA LYS A 380 23.15 2.17 9.89
C LYS A 380 22.85 0.67 9.99
N ASP A 381 23.70 -0.09 10.68
CA ASP A 381 23.57 -1.54 10.80
C ASP A 381 22.47 -1.91 11.80
N ILE A 382 22.38 -1.19 12.93
CA ILE A 382 21.29 -1.34 13.91
C ILE A 382 19.95 -1.05 13.25
N MET A 383 19.84 0.09 12.55
CA MET A 383 18.64 0.47 11.81
C MET A 383 18.27 -0.58 10.78
N TYR A 384 19.22 -0.99 9.93
CA TYR A 384 18.96 -1.93 8.85
C TYR A 384 18.57 -3.32 9.36
N ARG A 385 19.31 -3.89 10.32
CA ARG A 385 19.01 -5.24 10.85
C ARG A 385 17.67 -5.29 11.57
N GLY A 386 17.28 -4.24 12.30
CA GLY A 386 15.96 -4.15 12.91
C GLY A 386 14.83 -4.11 11.87
N LEU A 387 15.02 -3.42 10.75
CA LEU A 387 14.05 -3.40 9.64
C LEU A 387 14.02 -4.71 8.85
N VAL A 388 15.16 -5.39 8.70
CA VAL A 388 15.22 -6.75 8.12
C VAL A 388 14.50 -7.75 9.01
N PHE A 389 14.51 -7.59 10.34
CA PHE A 389 13.69 -8.44 11.20
C PHE A 389 12.21 -8.30 10.88
N MET A 390 11.73 -7.07 10.70
CA MET A 390 10.34 -6.79 10.32
C MET A 390 9.95 -7.44 8.99
N SER A 391 10.87 -7.46 8.03
CA SER A 391 10.64 -8.06 6.71
C SER A 391 10.54 -9.59 6.74
N ARG A 392 10.95 -10.24 7.84
CA ARG A 392 10.85 -11.70 8.03
C ARG A 392 9.56 -12.15 8.69
N LEU A 393 8.79 -11.22 9.23
CA LEU A 393 7.55 -11.55 9.91
C LEU A 393 6.43 -11.73 8.88
N PRO A 394 5.67 -12.84 8.92
CA PRO A 394 4.57 -13.03 8.00
C PRO A 394 3.57 -11.88 8.10
N ALA A 395 3.12 -11.37 6.95
CA ALA A 395 2.13 -10.29 6.93
C ALA A 395 0.89 -10.70 7.72
N GLY A 396 0.37 -9.80 8.56
CA GLY A 396 -0.82 -10.06 9.39
C GLY A 396 -0.54 -10.69 10.76
N THR A 397 0.64 -11.28 10.97
CA THR A 397 1.00 -11.97 12.23
C THR A 397 1.63 -11.06 13.28
N TRP A 398 1.73 -9.76 13.00
CA TRP A 398 2.38 -8.79 13.89
C TRP A 398 1.66 -7.45 13.92
N ARG A 399 1.93 -6.71 14.99
CA ARG A 399 1.33 -5.42 15.32
C ARG A 399 2.37 -4.53 15.96
N TYR A 400 2.40 -3.26 15.54
CA TYR A 400 3.20 -2.23 16.16
C TYR A 400 2.29 -1.17 16.78
N ALA A 401 2.45 -0.94 18.08
CA ALA A 401 1.72 0.01 18.90
C ALA A 401 2.66 0.94 19.69
N GLY A 402 3.95 1.00 19.31
CA GLY A 402 4.94 1.86 19.96
C GLY A 402 4.85 3.33 19.55
N GLN A 403 4.06 3.67 18.53
CA GLN A 403 3.93 5.05 18.08
C GLN A 403 3.51 5.98 19.23
N ASN A 404 4.26 7.08 19.42
CA ASN A 404 4.05 8.06 20.48
C ASN A 404 4.14 7.48 21.92
N VAL A 405 4.59 6.24 22.08
CA VAL A 405 4.83 5.64 23.40
C VAL A 405 6.24 5.98 23.84
N ALA A 406 6.37 6.51 25.05
CA ALA A 406 7.65 6.77 25.69
C ALA A 406 8.27 5.46 26.22
N PHE A 407 9.60 5.36 26.15
CA PHE A 407 10.33 4.24 26.73
C PHE A 407 10.21 4.21 28.27
N GLY A 408 10.08 3.00 28.83
CA GLY A 408 10.27 2.73 30.26
C GLY A 408 9.11 2.04 30.98
N ASP A 409 7.89 2.01 30.43
CA ASP A 409 6.74 1.40 31.10
C ASP A 409 6.66 -0.13 30.84
N PRO A 410 6.83 -0.99 31.87
CA PRO A 410 6.80 -2.44 31.71
C PRO A 410 5.39 -3.03 31.51
N ALA A 411 4.34 -2.21 31.64
CA ALA A 411 2.94 -2.61 31.45
C ALA A 411 2.40 -2.27 30.05
N VAL A 412 3.09 -1.41 29.29
CA VAL A 412 2.63 -0.96 27.98
C VAL A 412 3.21 -1.84 26.87
N PRO A 413 2.41 -2.67 26.18
CA PRO A 413 2.87 -3.42 25.01
C PRO A 413 3.04 -2.49 23.81
N ILE A 414 4.17 -2.57 23.12
CA ILE A 414 4.49 -1.71 21.97
C ILE A 414 4.63 -2.48 20.66
N PHE A 415 4.82 -3.80 20.75
CA PHE A 415 4.94 -4.65 19.58
C PHE A 415 4.61 -6.08 19.95
N TRP A 416 3.94 -6.78 19.07
CA TRP A 416 3.75 -8.22 19.22
C TRP A 416 3.71 -8.92 17.88
N TYR A 417 4.17 -10.16 17.88
CA TYR A 417 4.15 -11.00 16.70
C TYR A 417 4.04 -12.48 17.06
N GLN A 418 3.55 -13.28 16.12
CA GLN A 418 3.54 -14.72 16.20
C GLN A 418 4.75 -15.28 15.45
N PRO A 419 5.71 -15.93 16.13
CA PRO A 419 6.76 -16.68 15.43
C PRO A 419 6.16 -17.77 14.55
N ALA A 420 6.76 -18.03 13.39
CA ALA A 420 6.30 -19.06 12.47
C ALA A 420 6.21 -20.43 13.16
N GLY A 421 5.07 -21.11 13.00
CA GLY A 421 4.79 -22.42 13.62
C GLY A 421 4.60 -22.39 15.15
N SER A 422 4.58 -21.21 15.78
CA SER A 422 4.34 -21.08 17.23
C SER A 422 2.85 -20.92 17.54
N PRO A 423 2.31 -21.63 18.54
CA PRO A 423 0.94 -21.39 19.04
C PRO A 423 0.85 -20.17 19.97
N THR A 424 1.96 -19.47 20.20
CA THR A 424 2.09 -18.37 21.17
C THR A 424 2.71 -17.15 20.53
N TYR A 425 2.40 -15.99 21.12
CA TYR A 425 2.90 -14.69 20.68
C TYR A 425 4.08 -14.24 21.52
N ARG A 426 4.95 -13.42 20.91
CA ARG A 426 5.96 -12.64 21.61
C ARG A 426 5.51 -11.19 21.68
N VAL A 427 5.56 -10.60 22.87
CA VAL A 427 5.17 -9.20 23.12
C VAL A 427 6.36 -8.46 23.69
N ILE A 428 6.74 -7.37 23.04
CA ILE A 428 7.73 -6.40 23.48
C ILE A 428 7.00 -5.26 24.16
N TYR A 429 7.43 -4.91 25.37
CA TYR A 429 6.87 -3.84 26.20
C TYR A 429 7.69 -2.55 26.07
N ALA A 430 7.17 -1.42 26.56
CA ALA A 430 7.82 -0.12 26.47
C ALA A 430 9.12 -0.03 27.30
N ASP A 431 9.34 -0.93 28.25
CA ASP A 431 10.64 -1.13 28.92
C ASP A 431 11.62 -2.02 28.12
N LEU A 432 11.21 -2.48 26.94
CA LEU A 432 11.90 -3.43 26.06
C LEU A 432 12.06 -4.84 26.63
N SER A 433 11.33 -5.18 27.69
CA SER A 433 11.17 -6.56 28.09
C SER A 433 10.35 -7.33 27.06
N VAL A 434 10.63 -8.63 26.92
CA VAL A 434 9.90 -9.49 26.01
C VAL A 434 9.27 -10.65 26.74
N LYS A 435 7.97 -10.86 26.55
CA LYS A 435 7.20 -11.94 27.15
C LYS A 435 6.57 -12.82 26.09
N LYS A 436 6.37 -14.09 26.45
CA LYS A 436 5.62 -15.07 25.67
C LYS A 436 4.21 -15.13 26.25
N ILE A 437 3.18 -14.98 25.42
CA ILE A 437 1.77 -15.04 25.84
C ILE A 437 0.94 -15.90 24.88
N THR A 438 -0.29 -16.25 25.28
CA THR A 438 -1.26 -16.91 24.40
C THR A 438 -2.03 -15.87 23.57
N ALA A 439 -2.83 -16.35 22.61
CA ALA A 439 -3.66 -15.48 21.79
C ALA A 439 -4.76 -14.76 22.60
N GLU A 440 -5.28 -15.38 23.67
CA GLU A 440 -6.32 -14.77 24.51
C GLU A 440 -5.82 -13.57 25.33
N ASP A 441 -4.53 -13.59 25.67
CA ASP A 441 -3.86 -12.58 26.49
C ASP A 441 -3.28 -11.43 25.65
N LEU A 442 -3.51 -11.43 24.32
CA LEU A 442 -3.02 -10.38 23.45
C LEU A 442 -3.60 -9.01 23.83
N PRO A 443 -2.79 -7.94 23.76
CA PRO A 443 -3.30 -6.58 23.86
C PRO A 443 -4.44 -6.36 22.85
N LYS A 444 -5.55 -5.79 23.31
CA LYS A 444 -6.76 -5.57 22.51
C LYS A 444 -6.73 -4.27 21.74
#